data_AF-A0A439TMC0-F1
#
_entry.id   AF-A0A439TMC0-F1
#
_cell.length_a   1.000
_cell.length_b   1.000
_cell.length_c   1.000
_cell.angle_alpha   90.00
_cell.angle_beta   90.00
_cell.angle_gamma   90.00
#
_symmetry.space_group_name_H-M   'P 1'
#
loop_
_entity.id
_entity.type
_entity.pdbx_description
1 polymer ?
#
loop_
_entity_poly.entity_id
_entity_poly.type
_entity_poly.pdbx_seq_one_letter_code
_entity_poly.pdbx_strand_id
1 'polypeptide(L)'
;MAKIEKVELRIVDLVPKVKRTDAIQSFVSQETPIVTITDADGAVGTGYSYTIGTGGSSVMRLLADHLAPRLIGRDADMIEAIWHELEFATHATT
;
A
#
# COMPACT_ATOMS: atom_id res chain seq x y z
N MET A 1 -23.42 4.28 -0.59
CA MET A 1 -22.46 3.18 -0.80
C MET A 1 -21.12 3.86 -0.86
N ALA A 2 -20.15 3.45 -0.03
CA ALA A 2 -18.86 4.12 0.13
C ALA A 2 -17.96 3.84 -1.09
N LYS A 3 -18.41 4.26 -2.27
CA LYS A 3 -17.76 3.95 -3.54
C LYS A 3 -16.41 4.65 -3.60
N ILE A 4 -15.33 3.89 -3.76
CA ILE A 4 -13.98 4.43 -3.90
C ILE A 4 -13.85 5.21 -5.21
N GLU A 5 -13.47 6.48 -5.13
CA GLU A 5 -13.31 7.37 -6.29
C GLU A 5 -11.85 7.76 -6.54
N LYS A 6 -11.03 7.77 -5.49
CA LYS A 6 -9.64 8.21 -5.57
C LYS A 6 -8.73 7.30 -4.77
N VAL A 7 -7.58 6.97 -5.34
CA VAL A 7 -6.47 6.32 -4.65
C VAL A 7 -5.20 7.10 -4.92
N GLU A 8 -4.54 7.54 -3.86
CA GLU A 8 -3.28 8.29 -3.92
C GLU A 8 -2.16 7.47 -3.30
N LEU A 9 -1.05 7.38 -4.01
CA LEU A 9 0.12 6.64 -3.60
C LEU A 9 1.27 7.61 -3.34
N ARG A 10 1.93 7.47 -2.18
CA ARG A 10 3.18 8.18 -1.88
C ARG A 10 4.13 7.27 -1.14
N ILE A 11 5.42 7.52 -1.25
CA ILE A 11 6.45 6.81 -0.50
C ILE A 11 7.26 7.83 0.29
N VAL A 12 7.58 7.49 1.54
CA VAL A 12 8.47 8.28 2.39
C VAL A 12 9.69 7.45 2.72
N ASP A 13 10.87 7.96 2.41
CA ASP A 13 12.14 7.34 2.80
C ASP A 13 12.61 7.92 4.14
N LEU A 14 12.55 7.11 5.20
CA LEU A 14 12.87 7.53 6.56
C LEU A 14 14.25 7.01 6.97
N VAL A 15 15.23 7.91 6.99
CA VAL A 15 16.57 7.61 7.49
C VAL A 15 16.59 7.66 9.02
N PRO A 16 17.13 6.64 9.72
CA PRO A 16 17.19 6.65 11.17
C PRO A 16 18.18 7.73 11.65
N LYS A 17 17.83 8.41 12.74
CA LYS A 17 18.66 9.49 13.34
C LYS A 17 20.03 9.02 13.81
N VAL A 18 20.16 7.73 14.12
CA VAL A 18 21.39 7.09 14.56
C VAL A 18 21.49 5.72 13.88
N LYS A 19 22.71 5.21 13.73
CA LYS A 19 22.95 3.88 13.17
C LYS A 19 22.18 2.82 13.97
N ARG A 20 21.38 2.01 13.26
CA ARG A 20 20.61 0.89 13.82
C ARG A 20 20.95 -0.40 13.07
N THR A 21 21.17 -1.47 13.81
CA THR A 21 21.55 -2.80 13.30
C THR A 21 20.96 -3.87 14.22
N ASP A 22 20.69 -5.05 13.67
CA ASP A 22 20.42 -6.27 14.46
C ASP A 22 21.44 -7.37 14.07
N ALA A 23 21.16 -8.63 14.44
CA ALA A 23 22.04 -9.77 14.18
C ALA A 23 22.25 -10.08 12.68
N ILE A 24 21.32 -9.70 11.81
CA ILE A 24 21.30 -10.08 10.39
C ILE A 24 21.07 -8.90 9.43
N GLN A 25 20.65 -7.72 9.92
CA GLN A 25 20.26 -6.57 9.11
C GLN A 25 20.90 -5.26 9.58
N SER A 26 21.13 -4.37 8.62
CA SER A 26 21.46 -2.96 8.86
C SER A 26 20.30 -2.09 8.41
N PHE A 27 19.83 -1.21 9.30
CA PHE A 27 18.72 -0.31 9.03
C PHE A 27 19.27 0.96 8.38
N VAL A 28 19.43 0.91 7.05
CA VAL A 28 19.91 2.07 6.26
C VAL A 28 18.80 3.12 6.16
N SER A 29 17.61 2.68 5.78
CA SER A 29 16.40 3.50 5.78
C SER A 29 15.14 2.63 5.91
N GLN A 30 14.01 3.27 6.21
CA GLN A 30 12.70 2.65 6.17
C GLN A 30 11.91 3.29 5.03
N GLU A 31 11.79 2.57 3.92
CA GLU A 31 10.92 2.97 2.82
C GLU A 31 9.47 2.69 3.24
N THR A 32 8.63 3.71 3.27
CA THR A 32 7.25 3.64 3.79
C THR A 32 6.25 3.98 2.67
N PRO A 33 5.75 2.97 1.93
CA PRO A 33 4.61 3.11 1.03
C PRO A 33 3.34 3.49 1.80
N ILE A 34 2.64 4.50 1.31
CA ILE A 34 1.40 5.04 1.90
C ILE A 34 0.33 5.09 0.81
N VAL A 35 -0.86 4.59 1.15
CA VAL A 35 -2.05 4.59 0.30
C VAL A 35 -3.12 5.43 0.98
N THR A 36 -3.64 6.44 0.29
CA THR A 36 -4.80 7.22 0.73
C THR A 36 -5.97 6.93 -0.21
N ILE A 37 -7.11 6.53 0.34
CA ILE A 37 -8.32 6.19 -0.40
C ILE A 37 -9.40 7.21 -0.03
N THR A 38 -10.12 7.73 -1.03
CA THR A 38 -11.27 8.61 -0.85
C THR A 38 -12.50 8.01 -1.52
N ASP A 39 -13.61 7.98 -0.80
CA ASP A 39 -14.91 7.55 -1.35
C ASP A 39 -15.74 8.73 -1.89
N ALA A 40 -16.87 8.41 -2.52
CA ALA A 40 -17.79 9.36 -3.13
C ALA A 40 -18.50 10.28 -2.14
N ASP A 41 -18.55 9.90 -0.86
CA ASP A 41 -19.11 10.72 0.21
C ASP A 41 -18.04 11.65 0.82
N GLY A 42 -16.79 11.54 0.35
CA GLY A 42 -15.64 12.35 0.76
C GLY A 42 -14.90 11.81 1.99
N ALA A 43 -15.23 10.62 2.49
CA ALA A 43 -14.50 10.01 3.57
C ALA A 43 -13.10 9.56 3.09
N VAL A 44 -12.11 9.69 3.97
CA VAL A 44 -10.70 9.44 3.64
C VAL A 44 -10.08 8.47 4.62
N GLY A 45 -9.51 7.38 4.10
CA GLY A 45 -8.70 6.41 4.84
C GLY A 45 -7.25 6.45 4.38
N THR A 46 -6.28 6.39 5.32
CA THR A 46 -4.86 6.25 4.98
C THR A 46 -4.28 5.00 5.63
N GLY A 47 -3.73 4.11 4.81
CA GLY A 47 -2.97 2.93 5.22
C GLY A 47 -1.50 3.04 4.81
N TYR A 48 -0.63 2.29 5.46
CA TYR A 48 0.78 2.25 5.12
C TYR A 48 1.38 0.86 5.39
N SER A 49 2.51 0.60 4.74
CA SER A 49 3.40 -0.52 5.05
C SER A 49 4.84 0.00 5.06
N TYR A 50 5.82 -0.86 5.32
CA TYR A 50 7.22 -0.48 5.27
C TYR A 50 8.12 -1.64 4.87
N THR A 51 9.25 -1.30 4.27
CA THR A 51 10.40 -2.19 4.10
C THR A 51 11.60 -1.60 4.85
N ILE A 52 12.52 -2.46 5.28
CA ILE A 52 13.79 -2.05 5.87
C ILE A 52 14.85 -2.19 4.78
N GLY A 53 15.46 -1.08 4.40
CA GLY A 53 16.43 -1.02 3.32
C GLY A 53 15.79 -0.84 1.95
N THR A 54 15.43 -1.93 1.27
CA THR A 54 15.01 -1.90 -0.14
C THR A 54 13.68 -2.61 -0.38
N GLY A 55 13.04 -2.31 -1.51
CA GLY A 55 11.83 -2.98 -2.00
C GLY A 55 10.56 -2.14 -1.96
N GLY A 56 10.57 -1.00 -1.26
CA GLY A 56 9.45 -0.07 -1.19
C GLY A 56 9.09 0.47 -2.57
N SER A 57 10.08 0.77 -3.42
CA SER A 57 9.85 1.15 -4.83
C SER A 57 9.13 0.07 -5.64
N SER A 58 9.46 -1.21 -5.43
CA SER A 58 8.78 -2.34 -6.07
C SER A 58 7.35 -2.50 -5.58
N VAL A 59 7.11 -2.34 -4.26
CA VAL A 59 5.76 -2.32 -3.67
C VAL A 59 4.93 -1.17 -4.26
N MET A 60 5.50 0.02 -4.41
CA MET A 60 4.81 1.15 -5.03
C MET A 60 4.41 0.86 -6.48
N ARG A 61 5.24 0.15 -7.23
CA ARG A 61 4.91 -0.24 -8.61
C ARG A 61 3.81 -1.30 -8.65
N LEU A 62 3.84 -2.29 -7.77
CA LEU A 62 2.76 -3.27 -7.60
C LEU A 62 1.43 -2.57 -7.26
N LEU A 63 1.47 -1.61 -6.33
CA LEU A 63 0.29 -0.80 -5.97
C LEU A 63 -0.23 -0.01 -7.16
N ALA A 64 0.63 0.73 -7.86
CA ALA A 64 0.24 1.60 -8.96
C ALA A 64 -0.30 0.84 -10.17
N ASP A 65 0.37 -0.25 -10.56
CA ASP A 65 0.07 -0.94 -11.83
C ASP A 65 -1.02 -1.99 -11.68
N HIS A 66 -1.14 -2.61 -10.50
CA HIS A 66 -1.93 -3.82 -10.34
C HIS A 66 -3.03 -3.68 -9.28
N LEU A 67 -2.76 -3.07 -8.11
CA LEU A 67 -3.73 -3.10 -7.02
C LEU A 67 -4.67 -1.90 -7.00
N ALA A 68 -4.14 -0.67 -7.05
CA ALA A 68 -4.93 0.55 -6.95
C ALA A 68 -6.03 0.69 -8.03
N PRO A 69 -5.79 0.36 -9.32
CA PRO A 69 -6.84 0.45 -10.34
C PRO A 69 -8.05 -0.46 -10.07
N ARG A 70 -7.87 -1.59 -9.37
CA ARG A 70 -8.95 -2.54 -9.02
C ARG A 70 -9.85 -2.05 -7.89
N LEU A 71 -9.41 -1.04 -7.15
CA LEU A 71 -10.18 -0.43 -6.06
C LEU A 71 -11.21 0.58 -6.57
N ILE A 72 -10.93 1.25 -7.69
CA ILE A 72 -11.80 2.32 -8.20
C ILE A 72 -13.18 1.77 -8.53
N GLY A 73 -14.20 2.42 -7.99
CA GLY A 73 -15.60 2.07 -8.17
C GLY A 73 -16.13 0.97 -7.26
N ARG A 74 -15.29 0.42 -6.37
CA ARG A 74 -15.69 -0.60 -5.38
C ARG A 74 -16.30 0.05 -4.16
N ASP A 75 -17.17 -0.70 -3.47
CA ASP A 75 -17.70 -0.31 -2.16
C ASP A 75 -16.63 -0.53 -1.08
N ALA A 76 -16.18 0.54 -0.42
CA ALA A 76 -15.12 0.50 0.58
C ALA A 76 -15.48 -0.35 1.81
N ASP A 77 -16.77 -0.55 2.08
CA ASP A 77 -17.25 -1.40 3.18
C ASP A 77 -17.08 -2.91 2.89
N MET A 78 -16.85 -3.30 1.64
CA MET A 78 -16.67 -4.69 1.22
C MET A 78 -15.21 -5.17 1.40
N ILE A 79 -14.63 -4.91 2.58
CA ILE A 79 -13.19 -5.11 2.88
C ILE A 79 -12.72 -6.52 2.54
N GLU A 80 -13.40 -7.56 3.03
CA GLU A 80 -13.00 -8.96 2.83
C GLU A 80 -13.03 -9.36 1.35
N ALA A 81 -14.06 -8.92 0.61
CA ALA A 81 -14.18 -9.21 -0.81
C ALA A 81 -13.09 -8.51 -1.63
N ILE A 82 -12.76 -7.25 -1.29
CA ILE A 82 -11.65 -6.52 -1.90
C ILE A 82 -10.32 -7.23 -1.59
N TRP A 83 -10.10 -7.61 -0.32
CA TRP A 83 -8.86 -8.25 0.09
C TRP A 83 -8.62 -9.56 -0.67
N HIS A 84 -9.62 -10.44 -0.71
CA HIS A 84 -9.54 -11.69 -1.47
C HIS A 84 -9.28 -11.45 -2.97
N GLU A 85 -9.96 -10.48 -3.60
CA GLU A 85 -9.72 -10.20 -5.02
C GLU A 85 -8.28 -9.73 -5.30
N LEU A 86 -7.74 -8.86 -4.44
CA LEU A 86 -6.35 -8.39 -4.57
C LEU A 86 -5.34 -9.53 -4.33
N GLU A 87 -5.64 -10.42 -3.38
CA GLU A 87 -4.86 -11.64 -3.13
C GLU A 87 -4.84 -12.54 -4.37
N PHE A 88 -6.01 -12.91 -4.91
CA PHE A 88 -6.11 -13.74 -6.11
C PHE A 88 -5.43 -13.10 -7.33
N ALA A 89 -5.47 -11.77 -7.46
CA ALA A 89 -4.79 -11.05 -8.53
C ALA A 89 -3.25 -11.12 -8.44
N THR A 90 -2.67 -11.52 -7.30
CA THR A 90 -1.22 -11.51 -7.07
C THR A 90 -0.62 -12.87 -6.69
N HIS A 91 -1.42 -13.84 -6.24
CA HIS A 91 -0.94 -15.11 -5.72
C HIS A 91 -1.00 -16.27 -6.73
N ALA A 92 -2.09 -16.42 -7.50
CA ALA A 92 -2.21 -17.44 -8.56
C ALA A 92 -3.44 -17.17 -9.43
N THR A 93 -3.26 -17.10 -10.75
CA THR A 93 -4.38 -17.08 -11.72
C THR A 93 -4.81 -18.52 -12.00
N THR A 94 -5.84 -19.01 -11.31
CA THR A 94 -6.55 -20.24 -11.72
C THR A 94 -7.98 -19.91 -12.06
#